data_AF-A0A958AA38-F1
#
_entry.id   AF-A0A958AA38-F1
#
_cell.length_a   1.000
_cell.length_b   1.000
_cell.length_c   1.000
_cell.angle_alpha   90.00
_cell.angle_beta   90.00
_cell.angle_gamma   90.00
#
_symmetry.space_group_name_H-M   'P 1'
#
loop_
_entity.id
_entity.type
_entity.pdbx_description
1 polymer ?
#
loop_
_entity_poly.entity_id
_entity_poly.type
_entity_poly.pdbx_seq_one_letter_code
_entity_poly.pdbx_strand_id
1 'polypeptide(L)'
;MIGKTLLFKVAALPAITALALTFTPATIYAAGNTMNQQPTTEQQASAWQPAPAKPDMSSIVFTNYDGGGEAILIDLGGQMYTVPAATATGPGRLQIDVNPGATPFTASLPGFGSANRAIDLKTGQIEGVDLYSIFKLDHTHDKLANGKRTKDKFDYLAVTFEDLTPNQATMAMN
;
A
#
# COMPACT_ATOMS: atom_id res chain seq x y z
N MET A 1 11.19 70.25 4.91
CA MET A 1 10.55 68.98 4.50
C MET A 1 11.63 68.06 3.96
N ILE A 2 11.98 66.99 4.68
CA ILE A 2 13.11 66.10 4.36
C ILE A 2 12.54 64.82 3.74
N GLY A 3 12.83 64.57 2.47
CA GLY A 3 12.44 63.35 1.75
C GLY A 3 13.38 62.20 2.08
N LYS A 4 12.84 61.11 2.63
CA LYS A 4 13.57 59.85 2.86
C LYS A 4 13.37 58.93 1.66
N THR A 5 14.45 58.65 0.94
CA THR A 5 14.50 57.63 -0.12
C THR A 5 14.76 56.26 0.50
N LEU A 6 13.80 55.34 0.39
CA LEU A 6 13.92 53.94 0.82
C LEU A 6 14.59 53.11 -0.28
N LEU A 7 15.79 52.61 -0.01
CA LEU A 7 16.55 51.73 -0.89
C LEU A 7 16.22 50.27 -0.53
N PHE A 8 15.48 49.57 -1.39
CA PHE A 8 15.21 48.14 -1.24
C PHE A 8 16.33 47.31 -1.87
N LYS A 9 17.03 46.50 -1.07
CA LYS A 9 17.98 45.49 -1.56
C LYS A 9 17.21 44.21 -1.91
N VAL A 10 17.20 43.84 -3.18
CA VAL A 10 16.67 42.57 -3.66
C VAL A 10 17.77 41.51 -3.50
N ALA A 11 17.55 40.53 -2.64
CA ALA A 11 18.45 39.37 -2.50
C ALA A 11 18.15 38.35 -3.62
N ALA A 12 19.20 37.89 -4.29
CA ALA A 12 19.10 36.87 -5.33
C ALA A 12 18.79 35.50 -4.72
N LEU A 13 17.80 34.79 -5.29
CA LEU A 13 17.43 33.43 -4.91
C LEU A 13 18.38 32.41 -5.55
N PRO A 14 18.73 31.30 -4.87
CA PRO A 14 19.57 30.25 -5.43
C PRO A 14 18.81 29.44 -6.50
N ALA A 15 19.52 29.10 -7.57
CA ALA A 15 19.01 28.25 -8.64
C ALA A 15 18.83 26.80 -8.14
N ILE A 16 17.63 26.25 -8.34
CA ILE A 16 17.33 24.84 -8.03
C ILE A 16 17.74 24.00 -9.23
N THR A 17 18.75 23.15 -9.05
CA THR A 17 19.17 22.14 -10.02
C THR A 17 18.18 20.98 -9.99
N ALA A 18 17.50 20.71 -11.11
CA ALA A 18 16.61 19.57 -11.25
C ALA A 18 17.43 18.27 -11.36
N LEU A 19 17.24 17.33 -10.43
CA LEU A 19 17.73 15.95 -10.57
C LEU A 19 16.82 15.22 -11.56
N ALA A 20 17.41 14.70 -12.64
CA ALA A 20 16.75 13.78 -13.54
C ALA A 20 16.69 12.38 -12.90
N LEU A 21 15.47 11.93 -12.56
CA LEU A 21 15.20 10.57 -12.10
C LEU A 21 15.14 9.63 -13.31
N THR A 22 16.01 8.63 -13.36
CA THR A 22 15.93 7.53 -14.33
C THR A 22 15.03 6.45 -13.76
N PHE A 23 13.90 6.19 -14.43
CA PHE A 23 12.95 5.15 -14.04
C PHE A 23 13.36 3.80 -14.64
N THR A 24 13.48 2.77 -13.82
CA THR A 24 13.44 1.38 -14.28
C THR A 24 11.99 0.89 -14.27
N PRO A 25 11.49 0.24 -15.33
CA PRO A 25 10.13 -0.29 -15.35
C PRO A 25 9.96 -1.40 -14.31
N ALA A 26 8.85 -1.36 -13.58
CA ALA A 26 8.41 -2.46 -12.73
C ALA A 26 7.84 -3.59 -13.60
N THR A 27 8.27 -4.82 -13.34
CA THR A 27 7.71 -6.02 -13.99
C THR A 27 6.36 -6.35 -13.37
N ILE A 28 5.28 -6.17 -14.13
CA ILE A 28 3.92 -6.55 -13.72
C ILE A 28 3.69 -8.01 -14.10
N TYR A 29 3.51 -8.89 -13.11
CA TYR A 29 3.04 -10.27 -13.34
C TYR A 29 1.51 -10.28 -13.43
N ALA A 30 0.98 -10.28 -14.66
CA ALA A 30 -0.45 -10.48 -14.90
C ALA A 30 -0.74 -11.98 -15.06
N ALA A 31 -1.58 -12.55 -14.18
CA ALA A 31 -2.09 -13.91 -14.35
C ALA A 31 -3.09 -13.93 -15.51
N GLY A 32 -2.78 -14.68 -16.57
CA GLY A 32 -3.61 -14.81 -17.77
C GLY A 32 -4.86 -15.66 -17.53
N ASN A 33 -6.01 -15.17 -18.00
CA ASN A 33 -7.27 -15.93 -18.02
C ASN A 33 -7.41 -16.69 -19.35
N THR A 34 -7.52 -18.01 -19.30
CA THR A 34 -8.15 -18.83 -20.34
C THR A 34 -9.46 -19.39 -19.79
N MET A 35 -10.58 -19.02 -20.43
CA MET A 35 -11.94 -19.47 -20.07
C MET A 35 -12.10 -20.99 -20.25
N ASN A 36 -12.90 -21.59 -19.36
CA ASN A 36 -13.37 -22.99 -19.35
C ASN A 36 -12.46 -24.06 -18.75
N GLN A 37 -12.08 -23.92 -17.48
CA GLN A 37 -12.25 -24.99 -16.49
C GLN A 37 -12.65 -24.33 -15.16
N GLN A 38 -13.65 -24.87 -14.47
CA GLN A 38 -13.98 -24.49 -13.09
C GLN A 38 -13.12 -25.36 -12.17
N PRO A 39 -12.04 -24.84 -11.57
CA PRO A 39 -11.28 -25.58 -10.58
C PRO A 39 -12.01 -25.49 -9.24
N THR A 40 -11.96 -26.59 -8.49
CA THR A 40 -12.40 -26.67 -7.10
C THR A 40 -11.81 -25.52 -6.27
N THR A 41 -12.67 -24.63 -5.80
CA THR A 41 -12.40 -23.25 -5.35
C THR A 41 -11.59 -23.10 -4.06
N GLU A 42 -11.00 -24.16 -3.51
CA GLU A 42 -10.13 -24.07 -2.32
C GLU A 42 -8.63 -24.23 -2.62
N GLN A 43 -8.26 -24.78 -3.78
CA GLN A 43 -6.88 -25.22 -4.01
C GLN A 43 -6.03 -24.27 -4.88
N GLN A 44 -6.63 -23.28 -5.55
CA GLN A 44 -5.90 -22.40 -6.48
C GLN A 44 -5.35 -21.10 -5.87
N ALA A 45 -5.89 -20.64 -4.73
CA ALA A 45 -5.31 -19.51 -3.98
C ALA A 45 -3.97 -19.87 -3.29
N SER A 46 -3.63 -21.17 -3.22
CA SER A 46 -2.51 -21.73 -2.45
C SER A 46 -1.16 -21.74 -3.17
N ALA A 47 -1.15 -21.61 -4.50
CA ALA A 47 0.10 -21.76 -5.28
C ALA A 47 0.91 -20.47 -5.44
N TRP A 48 0.32 -19.30 -5.17
CA TRP A 48 1.08 -18.05 -5.26
C TRP A 48 2.05 -17.94 -4.10
N GLN A 49 3.30 -17.62 -4.42
CA GLN A 49 4.35 -17.31 -3.47
C GLN A 49 5.01 -16.01 -3.92
N PRO A 50 5.45 -15.16 -2.98
CA PRO A 50 6.16 -13.94 -3.34
C PRO A 50 7.49 -14.30 -4.01
N ALA A 51 7.88 -13.49 -4.99
CA ALA A 51 9.21 -13.58 -5.57
C ALA A 51 10.25 -13.16 -4.51
N PRO A 52 11.45 -13.75 -4.49
CA PRO A 52 12.55 -13.20 -3.70
C PRO A 52 12.77 -11.71 -4.02
N ALA A 53 13.08 -10.92 -2.99
CA ALA A 53 13.50 -9.54 -3.19
C ALA A 53 14.75 -9.49 -4.08
N LYS A 54 14.90 -8.42 -4.88
CA LYS A 54 16.13 -8.20 -5.66
C LYS A 54 17.37 -8.11 -4.75
N PRO A 55 18.57 -8.41 -5.28
CA PRO A 55 19.82 -8.23 -4.53
C PRO A 55 19.89 -6.82 -3.92
N ASP A 56 20.30 -6.76 -2.64
CA ASP A 56 20.42 -5.55 -1.83
C ASP A 56 19.13 -4.77 -1.56
N MET A 57 17.97 -5.28 -1.99
CA MET A 57 16.65 -4.69 -1.77
C MET A 57 15.85 -5.45 -0.71
N SER A 58 14.73 -4.86 -0.31
CA SER A 58 13.63 -5.53 0.41
C SER A 58 12.40 -5.56 -0.49
N SER A 59 11.37 -6.31 -0.14
CA SER A 59 10.11 -6.33 -0.88
C SER A 59 8.91 -6.14 0.05
N ILE A 60 7.89 -5.46 -0.44
CA ILE A 60 6.57 -5.39 0.19
C ILE A 60 5.56 -6.09 -0.72
N VAL A 61 4.72 -6.93 -0.15
CA VAL A 61 3.61 -7.62 -0.83
C VAL A 61 2.32 -7.06 -0.26
N PHE A 62 1.62 -6.24 -1.03
CA PHE A 62 0.28 -5.81 -0.68
C PHE A 62 -0.75 -6.85 -1.15
N THR A 63 -1.57 -7.30 -0.22
CA THR A 63 -2.63 -8.29 -0.47
C THR A 63 -3.99 -7.65 -0.20
N ASN A 64 -4.79 -7.49 -1.24
CA ASN A 64 -6.15 -7.00 -1.16
C ASN A 64 -7.12 -8.19 -0.98
N TYR A 65 -7.68 -8.30 0.22
CA TYR A 65 -8.71 -9.27 0.57
C TYR A 65 -10.12 -8.68 0.51
N ASP A 66 -10.27 -7.41 0.12
CA ASP A 66 -11.60 -6.82 0.00
C ASP A 66 -12.41 -7.53 -1.10
N GLY A 67 -13.49 -8.18 -0.67
CA GLY A 67 -14.45 -8.85 -1.54
C GLY A 67 -15.42 -7.89 -2.23
N GLY A 68 -15.32 -6.58 -1.96
CA GLY A 68 -16.10 -5.53 -2.60
C GLY A 68 -15.85 -5.34 -4.10
N GLY A 69 -14.82 -5.99 -4.65
CA GLY A 69 -14.48 -5.91 -6.08
C GLY A 69 -13.76 -4.62 -6.46
N GLU A 70 -13.31 -3.84 -5.48
CA GLU A 70 -12.58 -2.60 -5.69
C GLU A 70 -11.07 -2.79 -5.56
N ALA A 71 -10.32 -2.03 -6.36
CA ALA A 71 -8.88 -1.98 -6.27
C ALA A 71 -8.46 -1.01 -5.16
N ILE A 72 -7.35 -1.32 -4.47
CA ILE A 72 -6.77 -0.45 -3.46
C ILE A 72 -5.64 0.37 -4.06
N LEU A 73 -5.63 1.67 -3.79
CA LEU A 73 -4.56 2.57 -4.17
C LEU A 73 -3.52 2.65 -3.05
N ILE A 74 -2.25 2.49 -3.40
CA ILE A 74 -1.12 2.63 -2.49
C ILE A 74 -0.30 3.83 -2.91
N ASP A 75 -0.16 4.82 -2.03
CA ASP A 75 0.92 5.81 -2.11
C ASP A 75 2.12 5.29 -1.32
N LEU A 76 3.22 4.99 -2.01
CA LEU A 76 4.47 4.52 -1.44
C LEU A 76 5.56 5.53 -1.77
N GLY A 77 5.92 6.36 -0.79
CA GLY A 77 6.94 7.40 -0.97
C GLY A 77 6.62 8.43 -2.07
N GLY A 78 5.34 8.76 -2.30
CA GLY A 78 4.89 9.69 -3.33
C GLY A 78 4.65 9.05 -4.70
N GLN A 79 4.80 7.73 -4.81
CA GLN A 79 4.50 6.96 -6.02
C GLN A 79 3.21 6.19 -5.83
N MET A 80 2.30 6.30 -6.80
CA MET A 80 0.99 5.64 -6.76
C MET A 80 1.05 4.27 -7.42
N TYR A 81 0.51 3.27 -6.72
CA TYR A 81 0.33 1.91 -7.20
C TYR A 81 -1.10 1.44 -6.98
N THR A 82 -1.49 0.43 -7.74
CA THR A 82 -2.82 -0.18 -7.65
C THR A 82 -2.69 -1.65 -7.29
N VAL A 83 -3.24 -2.05 -6.15
CA VAL A 83 -3.44 -3.46 -5.79
C VAL A 83 -4.76 -3.89 -6.42
N PRO A 84 -4.76 -4.92 -7.30
CA PRO A 84 -5.99 -5.40 -7.92
C PRO A 84 -7.07 -5.75 -6.89
N ALA A 85 -8.33 -5.72 -7.32
CA ALA A 85 -9.43 -6.24 -6.52
C ALA A 85 -9.25 -7.75 -6.25
N ALA A 86 -9.78 -8.23 -5.12
CA ALA A 86 -9.95 -9.67 -4.94
C ALA A 86 -10.91 -10.22 -5.99
N THR A 87 -10.69 -11.46 -6.42
CA THR A 87 -11.55 -12.17 -7.34
C THR A 87 -12.21 -13.35 -6.64
N ALA A 88 -13.11 -14.04 -7.34
CA ALA A 88 -13.73 -15.28 -6.84
C ALA A 88 -12.71 -16.39 -6.54
N THR A 89 -11.50 -16.32 -7.08
CA THR A 89 -10.47 -17.36 -6.95
C THR A 89 -9.31 -16.98 -6.02
N GLY A 90 -9.29 -15.76 -5.47
CA GLY A 90 -8.26 -15.36 -4.52
C GLY A 90 -8.10 -13.84 -4.35
N PRO A 91 -7.21 -13.43 -3.44
CA PRO A 91 -6.94 -12.01 -3.19
C PRO A 91 -6.19 -11.36 -4.36
N GLY A 92 -6.37 -10.05 -4.52
CA GLY A 92 -5.53 -9.25 -5.40
C GLY A 92 -4.17 -9.04 -4.76
N ARG A 93 -3.08 -9.12 -5.53
CA ARG A 93 -1.72 -9.02 -4.99
C ARG A 93 -0.87 -8.06 -5.81
N LEU A 94 0.00 -7.34 -5.13
CA LEU A 94 1.02 -6.48 -5.73
C LEU A 94 2.31 -6.60 -4.93
N GLN A 95 3.41 -6.91 -5.60
CA GLN A 95 4.74 -6.95 -4.99
C GLN A 95 5.61 -5.81 -5.52
N ILE A 96 6.29 -5.10 -4.62
CA ILE A 96 7.17 -3.96 -4.94
C ILE A 96 8.50 -4.14 -4.21
N ASP A 97 9.61 -4.09 -4.95
CA ASP A 97 10.94 -3.97 -4.34
C ASP A 97 11.20 -2.53 -3.88
N VAL A 98 11.71 -2.37 -2.68
CA VAL A 98 12.06 -1.09 -2.06
C VAL A 98 13.45 -1.13 -1.46
N ASN A 99 14.04 0.05 -1.24
CA ASN A 99 15.28 0.13 -0.48
C ASN A 99 15.02 -0.30 0.97
N PRO A 100 15.96 -1.00 1.62
CA PRO A 100 15.87 -1.31 3.04
C PRO A 100 15.75 -0.04 3.90
N GLY A 101 15.09 -0.16 5.04
CA GLY A 101 14.81 0.91 6.00
C GLY A 101 13.34 1.29 6.11
N ALA A 102 13.09 2.40 6.80
CA ALA A 102 11.74 2.90 7.07
C ALA A 102 11.06 3.38 5.78
N THR A 103 9.99 2.67 5.40
CA THR A 103 9.20 2.91 4.20
C THR A 103 7.77 3.28 4.59
N PRO A 104 7.38 4.57 4.52
CA PRO A 104 6.00 4.98 4.76
C PRO A 104 5.12 4.65 3.56
N PHE A 105 3.87 4.28 3.83
CA PHE A 105 2.85 4.12 2.81
C PHE A 105 1.46 4.55 3.29
N THR A 106 0.61 4.89 2.33
CA THR A 106 -0.81 5.12 2.53
C THR A 106 -1.60 4.19 1.65
N ALA A 107 -2.44 3.34 2.23
CA ALA A 107 -3.40 2.54 1.49
C ALA A 107 -4.76 3.24 1.50
N SER A 108 -5.43 3.33 0.35
CA SER A 108 -6.73 4.00 0.20
C SER A 108 -7.70 3.12 -0.59
N LEU A 109 -8.87 2.89 -0.01
CA LEU A 109 -9.96 2.18 -0.63
C LEU A 109 -11.10 3.19 -0.88
N PRO A 110 -11.52 3.42 -2.15
CA PRO A 110 -12.55 4.39 -2.47
C PRO A 110 -13.84 4.18 -1.64
N GLY A 111 -14.31 5.20 -0.92
CA GLY A 111 -15.51 5.09 -0.08
C GLY A 111 -15.31 4.45 1.31
N PHE A 112 -14.17 3.82 1.58
CA PHE A 112 -13.84 3.14 2.85
C PHE A 112 -12.70 3.81 3.64
N GLY A 113 -12.13 4.88 3.09
CA GLY A 113 -11.09 5.69 3.72
C GLY A 113 -9.67 5.21 3.43
N SER A 114 -8.74 5.65 4.28
CA SER A 114 -7.31 5.43 4.08
C SER A 114 -6.62 5.00 5.38
N ALA A 115 -5.56 4.21 5.26
CA ALA A 115 -4.69 3.79 6.35
C ALA A 115 -3.24 4.22 6.06
N ASN A 116 -2.68 5.02 6.97
CA ASN A 116 -1.28 5.48 6.91
C ASN A 116 -0.42 4.61 7.82
N ARG A 117 0.68 4.07 7.32
CA ARG A 117 1.59 3.19 8.06
C ARG A 117 3.04 3.39 7.62
N ALA A 118 3.96 2.81 8.36
CA ALA A 118 5.37 2.69 7.99
C ALA A 118 5.87 1.30 8.36
N ILE A 119 6.73 0.75 7.51
CA ILE A 119 7.38 -0.55 7.70
C ILE A 119 8.88 -0.31 7.75
N ASP A 120 9.58 -0.92 8.70
CA ASP A 120 11.04 -0.91 8.73
C ASP A 120 11.57 -2.24 8.19
N LEU A 121 12.24 -2.20 7.04
CA LEU A 121 12.62 -3.38 6.28
C LEU A 121 14.12 -3.63 6.33
N LYS A 122 14.51 -4.89 6.46
CA LYS A 122 15.91 -5.34 6.33
C LYS A 122 16.18 -5.81 4.91
N THR A 123 17.44 -5.73 4.47
CA THR A 123 17.87 -6.29 3.18
C THR A 123 17.46 -7.76 3.07
N GLY A 124 16.86 -8.14 1.95
CA GLY A 124 16.35 -9.48 1.67
C GLY A 124 15.01 -9.82 2.33
N GLN A 125 14.47 -8.96 3.20
CA GLN A 125 13.17 -9.18 3.82
C GLN A 125 12.04 -9.00 2.81
N ILE A 126 11.03 -9.86 2.94
CA ILE A 126 9.75 -9.72 2.23
C ILE A 126 8.68 -9.54 3.29
N GLU A 127 8.04 -8.38 3.32
CA GLU A 127 6.95 -8.10 4.24
C GLU A 127 5.60 -8.18 3.50
N GLY A 128 4.68 -8.98 4.01
CA GLY A 128 3.27 -9.00 3.62
C GLY A 128 2.49 -7.90 4.33
N VAL A 129 1.62 -7.24 3.59
CA VAL A 129 0.70 -6.20 4.05
C VAL A 129 -0.69 -6.58 3.59
N ASP A 130 -1.50 -7.08 4.51
CA ASP A 130 -2.86 -7.49 4.19
C ASP A 130 -3.83 -6.34 4.44
N LEU A 131 -4.72 -6.15 3.47
CA LEU A 131 -5.63 -5.03 3.38
C LEU A 131 -7.06 -5.56 3.38
N TYR A 132 -7.84 -5.13 4.38
CA TYR A 132 -9.23 -5.56 4.56
C TYR A 132 -10.13 -4.37 4.79
N SER A 133 -11.28 -4.30 4.12
CA SER A 133 -12.38 -3.46 4.57
C SER A 133 -12.99 -4.12 5.82
N ILE A 134 -12.85 -3.52 6.99
CA ILE A 134 -13.62 -3.98 8.14
C ILE A 134 -14.94 -3.22 8.13
N PHE A 135 -15.99 -3.94 7.75
CA PHE A 135 -17.35 -3.44 7.91
C PHE A 135 -17.67 -3.41 9.39
N LYS A 136 -17.95 -2.21 9.91
CA LYS A 136 -18.57 -1.91 11.22
C LYS A 136 -17.59 -1.78 12.40
N LEU A 137 -17.02 -0.60 12.54
CA LEU A 137 -16.91 -0.02 13.88
C LEU A 137 -18.18 0.79 14.13
N ASP A 138 -19.08 0.27 14.96
CA ASP A 138 -20.26 1.00 15.41
C ASP A 138 -19.81 2.13 16.36
N HIS A 139 -19.55 3.32 15.82
CA HIS A 139 -19.31 4.50 16.65
C HIS A 139 -20.64 5.08 17.12
N THR A 140 -20.95 4.86 18.39
CA THR A 140 -22.08 5.52 19.03
C THR A 140 -21.60 6.89 19.53
N HIS A 141 -21.90 7.95 18.78
CA HIS A 141 -21.72 9.31 19.30
C HIS A 141 -22.92 9.66 20.19
N ASP A 142 -22.69 9.85 21.49
CA ASP A 142 -23.66 10.53 22.35
C ASP A 142 -23.61 12.04 22.06
N LYS A 143 -24.21 12.45 20.94
CA LYS A 143 -24.51 13.87 20.74
C LYS A 143 -25.80 14.19 21.48
N LEU A 144 -25.69 14.88 22.61
CA LEU A 144 -26.82 15.51 23.30
C LEU A 144 -27.27 16.76 22.53
N ALA A 145 -27.89 16.57 21.37
CA ALA A 145 -28.73 17.59 20.75
C ALA A 145 -30.14 16.98 20.62
N ASN A 146 -31.07 17.44 21.46
CA ASN A 146 -32.46 16.97 21.55
C ASN A 146 -32.67 15.54 22.10
N GLY A 147 -31.70 14.95 22.81
CA GLY A 147 -31.88 13.67 23.52
C GLY A 147 -32.00 12.43 22.62
N LYS A 148 -31.71 12.55 21.31
CA LYS A 148 -31.79 11.45 20.35
C LYS A 148 -30.38 10.97 20.00
N ARG A 149 -30.05 9.72 20.35
CA ARG A 149 -28.77 9.10 19.99
C ARG A 149 -28.73 8.83 18.49
N THR A 150 -27.74 9.37 17.79
CA THR A 150 -27.46 9.01 16.39
C THR A 150 -26.34 7.98 16.35
N LYS A 151 -26.56 6.88 15.63
CA LYS A 151 -25.57 5.83 15.43
C LYS A 151 -24.96 6.05 14.05
N ASP A 152 -23.71 6.48 14.01
CA ASP A 152 -22.97 6.65 12.78
C ASP A 152 -22.12 5.40 12.55
N LYS A 153 -22.14 4.89 11.32
CA LYS A 153 -21.30 3.77 10.90
C LYS A 153 -20.20 4.32 10.03
N PHE A 154 -18.96 4.00 10.39
CA PHE A 154 -17.80 4.31 9.58
C PHE A 154 -17.16 3.00 9.18
N ASP A 155 -16.91 2.85 7.89
CA ASP A 155 -16.10 1.78 7.38
C ASP A 155 -14.63 2.24 7.38
N TYR A 156 -13.73 1.33 7.72
CA TYR A 156 -12.30 1.60 7.79
C TYR A 156 -11.52 0.52 7.05
N LEU A 157 -10.45 0.95 6.38
CA LEU A 157 -9.43 0.06 5.88
C LEU A 157 -8.52 -0.38 7.03
N ALA A 158 -8.48 -1.69 7.29
CA ALA A 158 -7.55 -2.31 8.21
C ALA A 158 -6.32 -2.83 7.47
N VAL A 159 -5.21 -2.81 8.18
CA VAL A 159 -3.89 -3.21 7.69
C VAL A 159 -3.23 -4.10 8.72
N THR A 160 -2.83 -5.30 8.31
CA THR A 160 -2.00 -6.22 9.10
C THR A 160 -0.69 -6.51 8.39
N PHE A 161 0.29 -6.97 9.15
CA PHE A 161 1.65 -7.23 8.67
C PHE A 161 2.03 -8.67 8.95
N GLU A 162 2.75 -9.28 8.02
CA GLU A 162 3.32 -10.62 8.16
C GLU A 162 4.72 -10.68 7.53
N ASP A 163 5.65 -11.37 8.18
CA ASP A 163 6.96 -11.64 7.57
C ASP A 163 6.83 -12.82 6.60
N LEU A 164 6.97 -12.54 5.31
CA LEU A 164 6.89 -13.50 4.21
C LEU A 164 8.26 -13.98 3.76
N THR A 165 9.33 -13.60 4.46
CA THR A 165 10.69 -14.03 4.13
C THR A 165 10.75 -15.56 4.20
N PRO A 166 11.10 -16.26 3.10
CA PRO A 166 11.17 -17.71 3.14
C PRO A 166 12.13 -18.17 4.23
N ASN A 167 11.67 -19.05 5.11
CA ASN A 167 12.51 -19.67 6.13
C ASN A 167 13.70 -20.34 5.42
N GLN A 168 14.87 -19.71 5.51
CA GLN A 168 16.12 -20.18 4.89
C GLN A 168 16.50 -21.61 5.35
N ALA A 169 15.97 -22.06 6.48
CA ALA A 169 16.15 -23.41 7.01
C ALA A 169 15.66 -24.52 6.06
N THR A 170 14.70 -24.24 5.16
CA THR A 170 14.14 -25.26 4.26
C THR A 170 14.87 -25.34 2.91
N MET A 171 15.74 -24.37 2.57
CA MET A 171 16.44 -24.36 1.27
C MET A 171 17.80 -25.06 1.28
N ALA A 172 18.35 -25.41 2.45
CA ALA A 172 19.67 -26.05 2.58
C ALA A 172 19.65 -27.59 2.50
N MET A 173 18.53 -28.22 2.15
CA MET A 173 18.39 -29.70 2.12
C MET A 173 18.28 -30.33 0.72
N ASN A 174 18.52 -29.59 -0.36
CA ASN A 174 18.53 -30.14 -1.72
C ASN A 174 19.91 -30.03 -2.39
#